data_AF-A0A2N0L356-F1
#
_entry.id   AF-A0A2N0L356-F1
#
_cell.length_a   1.000
_cell.length_b   1.000
_cell.length_c   1.000
_cell.angle_alpha   90.00
_cell.angle_beta   90.00
_cell.angle_gamma   90.00
#
_symmetry.space_group_name_H-M   'P 1'
#
loop_
_entity.id
_entity.type
_entity.pdbx_description
1 polymer ?
#
loop_
_entity_poly.entity_id
_entity_poly.type
_entity_poly.pdbx_seq_one_letter_code
_entity_poly.pdbx_strand_id
1 'polypeptide(L)'
;MAGRIYLVNVGTNAAHRFCSPIFQDRTFEFIPIPEDRFIPQPNGVLYGDLHSFYDPSKNLDSYIPKRFLEETTHNDPEFDTFSYGDNCDVNPRAMSLRNVERGDFLMFIARLNHWLPEGGTDRYGFFLVGYLHVDHIISSVTSIPLNADLERFSSNAHIRRAMYDSSLWDSFWIFGGSSWSRRFHKAVPVTREICDQIFRAADGSKWKWGMNEGGRSDLQVIGSYTRTCRCSIDPGTEDGAKRAILLWKWIESYSD
;
A
#
# COMPACT_ATOMS: atom_id res chain seq x y z
N MET A 1 12.58 14.18 -8.92
CA MET A 1 12.76 13.09 -7.94
C MET A 1 13.57 11.99 -8.61
N ALA A 2 14.68 11.55 -8.01
CA ALA A 2 15.67 10.67 -8.66
C ALA A 2 15.71 9.23 -8.10
N GLY A 3 15.02 8.94 -6.99
CA GLY A 3 14.99 7.62 -6.39
C GLY A 3 14.19 6.59 -7.20
N ARG A 4 14.55 5.32 -7.04
CA ARG A 4 13.84 4.18 -7.62
C ARG A 4 12.44 4.10 -7.03
N ILE A 5 11.50 3.60 -7.83
CA ILE A 5 10.09 3.55 -7.45
C ILE A 5 9.67 2.09 -7.37
N TYR A 6 9.35 1.67 -6.15
CA TYR A 6 8.82 0.36 -5.83
C TYR A 6 7.32 0.44 -5.74
N LEU A 7 6.61 -0.48 -6.38
CA LEU A 7 5.15 -0.55 -6.29
C LEU A 7 4.77 -1.61 -5.25
N VAL A 8 3.95 -1.21 -4.27
CA VAL A 8 3.57 -2.03 -3.12
C VAL A 8 2.05 -2.11 -3.07
N ASN A 9 1.49 -3.32 -3.18
CA ASN A 9 0.04 -3.54 -3.18
C ASN A 9 -0.48 -3.67 -1.75
N VAL A 10 -1.35 -2.76 -1.36
CA VAL A 10 -1.77 -2.54 0.03
C VAL A 10 -3.28 -2.46 0.16
N GLY A 11 -3.75 -2.62 1.40
CA GLY A 11 -5.15 -2.52 1.73
C GLY A 11 -5.99 -3.74 1.32
N THR A 12 -7.23 -3.74 1.80
CA THR A 12 -8.20 -4.80 1.50
C THR A 12 -8.43 -4.95 0.01
N ASN A 13 -8.60 -6.20 -0.44
CA ASN A 13 -8.73 -6.54 -1.84
C ASN A 13 -9.65 -7.76 -1.99
N ALA A 14 -9.78 -8.33 -3.18
CA ALA A 14 -10.69 -9.45 -3.42
C ALA A 14 -10.45 -10.69 -2.54
N ALA A 15 -9.24 -10.90 -2.00
CA ALA A 15 -8.98 -11.98 -1.06
C ALA A 15 -9.67 -11.78 0.30
N HIS A 16 -9.95 -10.53 0.68
CA HIS A 16 -10.45 -10.15 2.01
C HIS A 16 -11.97 -9.98 2.09
N ARG A 17 -12.69 -10.16 0.98
CA ARG A 17 -14.17 -10.08 0.88
C ARG A 17 -14.78 -8.69 1.12
N PHE A 18 -13.97 -7.65 1.17
CA PHE A 18 -14.36 -6.23 1.09
C PHE A 18 -13.16 -5.43 0.56
N CYS A 19 -13.38 -4.17 0.17
CA CYS A 19 -12.35 -3.27 -0.33
C CYS A 19 -12.60 -1.86 0.19
N SER A 20 -11.52 -1.09 0.28
CA SER A 20 -11.55 0.35 0.53
C SER A 20 -12.49 1.09 -0.46
N PRO A 21 -13.32 2.04 0.00
CA PRO A 21 -14.23 2.79 -0.86
C PRO A 21 -13.50 3.89 -1.65
N ILE A 22 -13.90 4.13 -2.89
CA ILE A 22 -13.61 5.35 -3.66
C ILE A 22 -14.91 6.02 -4.07
N PHE A 23 -14.98 7.34 -3.88
CA PHE A 23 -16.16 8.15 -4.15
C PHE A 23 -16.10 8.82 -5.54
N GLN A 24 -17.20 9.47 -5.94
CA GLN A 24 -17.36 10.05 -7.27
C GLN A 24 -16.29 11.09 -7.61
N ASP A 25 -15.86 11.87 -6.62
CA ASP A 25 -14.80 12.88 -6.75
C ASP A 25 -13.37 12.31 -6.62
N ARG A 26 -13.24 10.98 -6.51
CA ARG A 26 -12.01 10.20 -6.29
C ARG A 26 -11.37 10.33 -4.91
N THR A 27 -12.01 11.02 -3.96
CA THR A 27 -11.67 10.83 -2.55
C THR A 27 -11.91 9.38 -2.14
N PHE A 28 -11.21 8.90 -1.13
CA PHE A 28 -11.24 7.50 -0.73
C PHE A 28 -10.90 7.33 0.74
N GLU A 29 -11.45 6.29 1.36
CA GLU A 29 -10.97 5.82 2.67
C GLU A 29 -10.03 4.64 2.47
N PHE A 30 -8.97 4.59 3.27
CA PHE A 30 -8.03 3.47 3.22
C PHE A 30 -8.37 2.49 4.35
N ILE A 31 -8.66 1.25 3.96
CA ILE A 31 -8.98 0.16 4.88
C ILE A 31 -7.88 -0.90 4.75
N PRO A 32 -6.98 -1.03 5.74
CA PRO A 32 -5.86 -1.98 5.71
C PRO A 32 -6.36 -3.42 5.73
N ILE A 33 -5.49 -4.37 5.41
CA ILE A 33 -5.81 -5.82 5.42
C ILE A 33 -6.09 -6.31 6.85
N PRO A 34 -6.81 -7.45 7.02
CA PRO A 34 -6.95 -8.04 8.35
C PRO A 34 -5.60 -8.57 8.83
N GLU A 35 -5.37 -8.48 10.12
CA GLU A 35 -4.24 -9.17 10.75
C GLU A 35 -4.45 -10.69 10.67
N ASP A 36 -3.35 -11.44 10.63
CA ASP A 36 -3.39 -12.91 10.58
C ASP A 36 -3.84 -13.55 11.90
N ARG A 37 -3.99 -12.75 12.95
CA ARG A 37 -4.39 -13.13 14.31
C ARG A 37 -5.08 -11.98 15.02
N PHE A 38 -5.83 -12.30 16.07
CA PHE A 38 -6.33 -11.28 16.97
C PHE A 38 -5.20 -10.76 17.87
N ILE A 39 -5.05 -9.44 17.92
CA ILE A 39 -4.14 -8.73 18.81
C ILE A 39 -5.01 -7.80 19.68
N PRO A 40 -5.02 -7.97 21.01
CA PRO A 40 -5.80 -7.11 21.88
C PRO A 40 -5.21 -5.70 21.95
N GLN A 41 -6.05 -4.73 22.28
CA GLN A 41 -5.60 -3.41 22.70
C GLN A 41 -4.67 -3.54 23.95
N PRO A 42 -3.67 -2.65 24.11
CA PRO A 42 -3.43 -1.45 23.31
C PRO A 42 -2.63 -1.72 22.02
N ASN A 43 -2.11 -2.93 21.80
CA ASN A 43 -1.23 -3.24 20.67
C ASN A 43 -2.02 -3.42 19.37
N GLY A 44 -3.17 -4.08 19.37
CA GLY A 44 -4.01 -4.17 18.18
C GLY A 44 -4.87 -2.92 17.98
N VAL A 45 -5.27 -2.68 16.74
CA VAL A 45 -6.33 -1.73 16.36
C VAL A 45 -7.46 -2.54 15.75
N LEU A 46 -8.69 -2.36 16.22
CA LEU A 46 -9.85 -3.05 15.64
C LEU A 46 -10.35 -2.29 14.43
N TYR A 47 -11.00 -2.98 13.50
CA TYR A 47 -11.64 -2.32 12.36
C TYR A 47 -12.70 -1.29 12.78
N GLY A 48 -13.47 -1.56 13.85
CA GLY A 48 -14.44 -0.61 14.39
C GLY A 48 -13.83 0.65 15.02
N ASP A 49 -12.52 0.63 15.28
CA ASP A 49 -11.76 1.77 15.80
C ASP A 49 -11.10 2.59 14.66
N LEU A 50 -11.28 2.20 13.40
CA LEU A 50 -10.78 2.97 12.26
C LEU A 50 -11.65 4.18 12.02
N HIS A 51 -11.01 5.35 11.93
CA HIS A 51 -11.67 6.63 11.70
C HIS A 51 -11.42 7.15 10.28
N SER A 52 -12.38 7.93 9.78
CA SER A 52 -12.27 8.59 8.49
C SER A 52 -11.10 9.57 8.46
N PHE A 53 -10.36 9.54 7.36
CA PHE A 53 -9.30 10.53 7.11
C PHE A 53 -9.85 11.95 6.97
N TYR A 54 -11.06 12.10 6.42
CA TYR A 54 -11.66 13.42 6.17
C TYR A 54 -12.49 13.94 7.35
N ASP A 55 -12.98 13.04 8.20
CA ASP A 55 -13.76 13.37 9.38
C ASP A 55 -13.43 12.41 10.55
N PRO A 56 -12.44 12.74 11.39
CA PRO A 56 -12.01 11.89 12.50
C PRO A 56 -13.10 11.61 13.55
N SER A 57 -14.25 12.30 13.49
CA SER A 57 -15.39 12.00 14.37
C SER A 57 -16.23 10.80 13.88
N LYS A 58 -15.98 10.34 12.65
CA LYS A 58 -16.68 9.21 12.03
C LYS A 58 -15.78 8.00 11.93
N ASN A 59 -16.36 6.84 12.22
CA ASN A 59 -15.73 5.55 11.97
C ASN A 59 -15.92 5.10 10.50
N LEU A 60 -15.22 4.04 10.13
CA LEU A 60 -15.32 3.43 8.80
C LEU A 60 -16.33 2.27 8.73
N ASP A 61 -17.13 2.06 9.78
CA ASP A 61 -18.03 0.90 9.94
C ASP A 61 -18.97 0.70 8.75
N SER A 62 -19.44 1.79 8.13
CA SER A 62 -20.33 1.72 6.98
C SER A 62 -19.71 1.01 5.77
N TYR A 63 -18.37 0.99 5.68
CA TYR A 63 -17.62 0.41 4.58
C TYR A 63 -17.09 -1.00 4.88
N ILE A 64 -17.25 -1.46 6.12
CA ILE A 64 -16.69 -2.71 6.63
C ILE A 64 -17.86 -3.65 7.00
N PRO A 65 -17.89 -4.90 6.50
CA PRO A 65 -18.95 -5.81 6.89
C PRO A 65 -18.91 -6.05 8.40
N LYS A 66 -20.06 -5.91 9.09
CA LYS A 66 -20.17 -5.94 10.56
C LYS A 66 -19.38 -7.05 11.27
N ARG A 67 -19.29 -8.23 10.67
CA ARG A 67 -18.54 -9.37 11.23
C ARG A 67 -17.04 -9.12 11.41
N PHE A 68 -16.47 -8.15 10.69
CA PHE A 68 -15.05 -7.79 10.76
C PHE A 68 -14.77 -6.69 11.78
N LEU A 69 -15.78 -6.00 12.33
CA LEU A 69 -15.54 -4.81 13.18
C LEU A 69 -14.74 -5.11 14.45
N GLU A 70 -14.85 -6.34 14.96
CA GLU A 70 -14.10 -6.84 16.13
C GLU A 70 -12.78 -7.55 15.75
N GLU A 71 -12.44 -7.61 14.46
CA GLU A 71 -11.16 -8.16 14.00
C GLU A 71 -10.07 -7.08 14.06
N THR A 72 -8.85 -7.52 14.38
CA THR A 72 -7.66 -6.66 14.36
C THR A 72 -7.27 -6.38 12.91
N THR A 73 -6.99 -5.11 12.60
CA THR A 73 -6.42 -4.72 11.31
C THR A 73 -4.88 -4.72 11.36
N HIS A 74 -4.28 -5.09 10.24
CA HIS A 74 -2.85 -4.89 10.00
C HIS A 74 -2.66 -3.52 9.31
N ASN A 75 -2.58 -2.46 10.12
CA ASN A 75 -2.49 -1.07 9.66
C ASN A 75 -1.11 -0.78 9.05
N ASP A 76 -0.92 -1.23 7.81
CA ASP A 76 0.32 -1.06 7.07
C ASP A 76 0.03 -0.87 5.55
N PRO A 77 0.46 0.24 4.93
CA PRO A 77 1.12 1.39 5.53
C PRO A 77 0.20 2.13 6.48
N GLU A 78 0.79 2.68 7.54
CA GLU A 78 0.13 3.71 8.34
C GLU A 78 0.56 5.10 7.82
N PHE A 79 -0.42 5.99 7.67
CA PHE A 79 -0.22 7.29 7.00
C PHE A 79 -0.05 8.47 7.97
N ASP A 80 -0.06 8.22 9.28
CA ASP A 80 0.05 9.28 10.29
C ASP A 80 1.52 9.60 10.57
N THR A 81 2.34 8.55 10.75
CA THR A 81 3.78 8.62 10.96
C THR A 81 4.59 8.13 9.76
N PHE A 82 3.90 7.72 8.68
CA PHE A 82 4.50 7.33 7.40
C PHE A 82 5.52 6.20 7.51
N SER A 83 5.07 5.02 7.92
CA SER A 83 5.85 3.79 7.94
C SER A 83 5.20 2.67 7.14
N TYR A 84 6.04 1.78 6.63
CA TYR A 84 5.65 0.52 6.00
C TYR A 84 6.53 -0.61 6.49
N GLY A 85 5.95 -1.76 6.83
CA GLY A 85 6.67 -2.97 7.19
C GLY A 85 6.37 -4.15 6.26
N ASP A 86 7.35 -5.06 6.14
CA ASP A 86 7.13 -6.36 5.52
C ASP A 86 8.25 -7.33 5.92
N ASN A 87 7.98 -8.64 5.87
CA ASN A 87 8.95 -9.69 6.14
C ASN A 87 9.89 -9.92 4.94
N CYS A 88 10.70 -8.92 4.59
CA CYS A 88 11.51 -8.91 3.37
C CYS A 88 12.52 -10.07 3.26
N ASP A 89 12.91 -10.69 4.37
CA ASP A 89 13.85 -11.83 4.38
C ASP A 89 13.19 -13.17 4.05
N VAL A 90 11.88 -13.31 4.29
CA VAL A 90 11.17 -14.59 4.18
C VAL A 90 9.95 -14.55 3.26
N ASN A 91 9.31 -13.39 3.07
CA ASN A 91 8.18 -13.21 2.17
C ASN A 91 8.67 -13.01 0.73
N PRO A 92 8.47 -13.98 -0.20
CA PRO A 92 8.98 -13.87 -1.56
C PRO A 92 8.41 -12.67 -2.34
N ARG A 93 7.24 -12.17 -1.94
CA ARG A 93 6.62 -10.99 -2.56
C ARG A 93 7.29 -9.69 -2.16
N ALA A 94 7.93 -9.66 -0.99
CA ALA A 94 8.58 -8.48 -0.43
C ALA A 94 10.11 -8.49 -0.61
N MET A 95 10.72 -9.63 -0.97
CA MET A 95 12.18 -9.78 -1.07
C MET A 95 12.93 -8.69 -1.84
N SER A 96 12.33 -8.11 -2.88
CA SER A 96 12.98 -7.04 -3.66
C SER A 96 13.14 -5.74 -2.88
N LEU A 97 12.35 -5.53 -1.82
CA LEU A 97 12.43 -4.36 -0.95
C LEU A 97 13.74 -4.30 -0.16
N ARG A 98 14.49 -5.41 -0.05
CA ARG A 98 15.85 -5.39 0.52
C ARG A 98 16.84 -4.53 -0.28
N ASN A 99 16.50 -4.22 -1.54
CA ASN A 99 17.29 -3.34 -2.39
C ASN A 99 16.87 -1.87 -2.28
N VAL A 100 15.85 -1.53 -1.48
CA VAL A 100 15.41 -0.16 -1.27
C VAL A 100 16.49 0.59 -0.50
N GLU A 101 16.78 1.80 -0.95
CA GLU A 101 17.72 2.69 -0.30
C GLU A 101 17.03 4.00 0.12
N ARG A 102 17.70 4.75 1.00
CA ARG A 102 17.28 6.11 1.32
C ARG A 102 17.19 6.95 0.04
N GLY A 103 16.06 7.64 -0.15
CA GLY A 103 15.74 8.43 -1.33
C GLY A 103 14.85 7.72 -2.35
N ASP A 104 14.67 6.40 -2.24
CA ASP A 104 13.71 5.65 -3.04
C ASP A 104 12.27 5.91 -2.60
N PHE A 105 11.32 5.46 -3.41
CA PHE A 105 9.89 5.62 -3.17
C PHE A 105 9.20 4.27 -3.05
N LEU A 106 8.43 4.08 -1.97
CA LEU A 106 7.44 3.01 -1.86
C LEU A 106 6.09 3.59 -2.30
N MET A 107 5.69 3.33 -3.54
CA MET A 107 4.42 3.78 -4.11
C MET A 107 3.32 2.76 -3.80
N PHE A 108 2.29 3.20 -3.09
CA PHE A 108 1.22 2.32 -2.63
C PHE A 108 0.09 2.26 -3.64
N ILE A 109 -0.23 1.05 -4.09
CA ILE A 109 -1.36 0.74 -4.97
C ILE A 109 -2.41 -0.06 -4.20
N ALA A 110 -3.66 0.38 -4.24
CA ALA A 110 -4.78 -0.30 -3.58
C ALA A 110 -5.88 -0.63 -4.57
N ARG A 111 -6.61 -1.72 -4.30
CA ARG A 111 -7.86 -2.02 -5.01
C ARG A 111 -9.00 -1.32 -4.30
N LEU A 112 -9.67 -0.40 -5.00
CA LEU A 112 -10.80 0.36 -4.45
C LEU A 112 -12.11 -0.09 -5.10
N ASN A 113 -13.19 -0.07 -4.32
CA ASN A 113 -14.56 -0.30 -4.76
C ASN A 113 -15.24 1.05 -5.00
N HIS A 114 -15.93 1.25 -6.12
CA HIS A 114 -16.71 2.46 -6.34
C HIS A 114 -17.94 2.48 -5.45
N TRP A 115 -18.04 3.48 -4.59
CA TRP A 115 -19.16 3.68 -3.68
C TRP A 115 -20.10 4.76 -4.18
N LEU A 116 -21.40 4.45 -4.12
CA LEU A 116 -22.51 5.36 -4.35
C LEU A 116 -23.25 5.60 -3.01
N PRO A 117 -24.17 6.57 -2.92
CA PRO A 117 -24.96 6.80 -1.70
C PRO A 117 -25.69 5.55 -1.18
N GLU A 118 -26.04 4.62 -2.08
CA GLU A 118 -26.73 3.37 -1.76
C GLU A 118 -25.79 2.26 -1.27
N GLY A 119 -24.47 2.44 -1.40
CA GLY A 119 -23.45 1.50 -0.96
C GLY A 119 -22.36 1.19 -2.01
N GLY A 120 -21.53 0.19 -1.70
CA GLY A 120 -20.51 -0.32 -2.62
C GLY A 120 -21.13 -0.98 -3.85
N THR A 121 -20.48 -0.82 -5.00
CA THR A 121 -20.93 -1.38 -6.29
C THR A 121 -20.09 -2.59 -6.71
N ASP A 122 -20.44 -3.23 -7.82
CA ASP A 122 -19.59 -4.28 -8.43
C ASP A 122 -18.43 -3.71 -9.28
N ARG A 123 -18.23 -2.38 -9.26
CA ARG A 123 -17.13 -1.74 -9.98
C ARG A 123 -15.92 -1.57 -9.09
N TYR A 124 -14.79 -2.07 -9.56
CA TYR A 124 -13.51 -1.99 -8.87
C TYR A 124 -12.43 -1.45 -9.79
N GLY A 125 -11.44 -0.78 -9.21
CA GLY A 125 -10.24 -0.32 -9.90
C GLY A 125 -9.02 -0.41 -9.01
N PHE A 126 -7.83 -0.32 -9.62
CA PHE A 126 -6.60 -0.08 -8.89
C PHE A 126 -6.25 1.40 -8.93
N PHE A 127 -5.76 1.90 -7.81
CA PHE A 127 -5.40 3.30 -7.65
C PHE A 127 -4.13 3.43 -6.83
N LEU A 128 -3.31 4.43 -7.12
CA LEU A 128 -2.27 4.85 -6.20
C LEU A 128 -2.92 5.68 -5.09
N VAL A 129 -2.57 5.37 -3.85
CA VAL A 129 -3.17 5.98 -2.64
C VAL A 129 -2.19 6.83 -1.85
N GLY A 130 -0.91 6.75 -2.19
CA GLY A 130 0.15 7.54 -1.57
C GLY A 130 1.51 6.91 -1.79
N TYR A 131 2.53 7.46 -1.14
CA TYR A 131 3.86 6.90 -1.13
C TYR A 131 4.66 7.28 0.12
N LEU A 132 5.67 6.47 0.44
CA LEU A 132 6.80 6.88 1.29
C LEU A 132 7.95 7.34 0.42
N HIS A 133 8.52 8.51 0.73
CA HIS A 133 9.87 8.84 0.29
C HIS A 133 10.81 8.39 1.39
N VAL A 134 11.52 7.28 1.14
CA VAL A 134 12.24 6.51 2.16
C VAL A 134 13.40 7.32 2.73
N ASP A 135 13.38 7.51 4.04
CA ASP A 135 14.40 8.26 4.79
C ASP A 135 15.19 7.38 5.75
N HIS A 136 14.52 6.37 6.29
CA HIS A 136 15.05 5.50 7.34
C HIS A 136 14.64 4.06 7.07
N ILE A 137 15.53 3.11 7.34
CA ILE A 137 15.30 1.68 7.13
C ILE A 137 15.84 0.93 8.34
N ILE A 138 15.01 0.09 8.94
CA ILE A 138 15.43 -0.90 9.93
C ILE A 138 15.26 -2.27 9.30
N SER A 139 16.37 -2.97 9.11
CA SER A 139 16.41 -4.27 8.46
C SER A 139 16.39 -5.42 9.47
N SER A 140 15.74 -6.53 9.10
CA SER A 140 15.86 -7.81 9.81
C SER A 140 15.64 -7.71 11.32
N VAL A 141 14.56 -7.04 11.73
CA VAL A 141 14.21 -6.79 13.11
C VAL A 141 13.86 -8.11 13.81
N THR A 142 14.74 -8.53 14.72
CA THR A 142 14.62 -9.79 15.49
C THR A 142 14.59 -9.57 17.01
N SER A 143 14.58 -8.31 17.43
CA SER A 143 14.40 -7.90 18.82
C SER A 143 13.90 -6.45 18.85
N ILE A 144 13.54 -5.97 20.05
CA ILE A 144 13.09 -4.59 20.25
C ILE A 144 14.14 -3.60 19.68
N PRO A 145 13.75 -2.69 18.77
CA PRO A 145 14.66 -1.68 18.22
C PRO A 145 15.19 -0.71 19.28
N LEU A 146 16.15 0.13 18.87
CA LEU A 146 16.64 1.22 19.72
C LEU A 146 15.50 2.18 20.09
N ASN A 147 15.59 2.83 21.26
CA ASN A 147 14.51 3.69 21.77
C ASN A 147 14.04 4.76 20.76
N ALA A 148 14.97 5.40 20.04
CA ALA A 148 14.62 6.42 19.04
C ALA A 148 13.83 5.84 17.86
N ASP A 149 14.15 4.62 17.43
CA ASP A 149 13.43 3.91 16.37
C ASP A 149 12.08 3.42 16.87
N LEU A 150 12.02 2.91 18.10
CA LEU A 150 10.77 2.50 18.73
C LEU A 150 9.82 3.69 18.90
N GLU A 151 10.30 4.86 19.30
CA GLU A 151 9.51 6.08 19.40
C GLU A 151 8.97 6.51 18.02
N ARG A 152 9.78 6.41 16.97
CA ARG A 152 9.37 6.77 15.61
C ARG A 152 8.37 5.78 15.00
N PHE A 153 8.50 4.49 15.28
CA PHE A 153 7.77 3.42 14.60
C PHE A 153 6.83 2.62 15.51
N SER A 154 6.51 3.12 16.71
CA SER A 154 5.60 2.45 17.65
C SER A 154 4.21 2.18 17.09
N SER A 155 3.79 2.96 16.08
CA SER A 155 2.51 2.80 15.40
C SER A 155 2.52 1.75 14.29
N ASN A 156 3.69 1.31 13.83
CA ASN A 156 3.79 0.34 12.74
C ASN A 156 3.23 -1.03 13.15
N ALA A 157 2.48 -1.67 12.25
CA ALA A 157 1.81 -2.95 12.52
C ALA A 157 2.78 -4.05 12.97
N HIS A 158 3.97 -4.15 12.37
CA HIS A 158 4.98 -5.15 12.71
C HIS A 158 5.61 -4.91 14.10
N ILE A 159 5.83 -3.66 14.49
CA ILE A 159 6.29 -3.33 15.84
C ILE A 159 5.20 -3.65 16.86
N ARG A 160 3.95 -3.22 16.62
CA ARG A 160 2.83 -3.43 17.53
C ARG A 160 2.56 -4.91 17.79
N ARG A 161 2.58 -5.75 16.74
CA ARG A 161 2.40 -7.20 16.90
C ARG A 161 3.55 -7.85 17.65
N ALA A 162 4.79 -7.43 17.42
CA ALA A 162 5.97 -8.00 18.09
C ALA A 162 6.08 -7.56 19.56
N MET A 163 5.56 -6.38 19.89
CA MET A 163 5.39 -5.92 21.28
C MET A 163 4.32 -6.72 22.03
N TYR A 164 3.32 -7.26 21.33
CA TYR A 164 2.31 -8.15 21.92
C TYR A 164 2.83 -9.59 22.09
N ASP A 165 3.48 -10.13 21.07
CA ASP A 165 4.00 -11.50 21.03
C ASP A 165 5.46 -11.48 20.59
N SER A 166 6.37 -11.79 21.53
CA SER A 166 7.81 -11.77 21.29
C SER A 166 8.29 -12.79 20.24
N SER A 167 7.46 -13.77 19.86
CA SER A 167 7.80 -14.66 18.75
C SER A 167 7.70 -13.98 17.37
N LEU A 168 7.05 -12.81 17.31
CA LEU A 168 6.85 -12.01 16.11
C LEU A 168 7.95 -10.98 15.86
N TRP A 169 9.05 -11.04 16.61
CA TRP A 169 10.32 -10.45 16.17
C TRP A 169 10.96 -11.31 15.07
N ASP A 170 10.27 -11.40 13.94
CA ASP A 170 10.45 -12.44 12.91
C ASP A 170 11.19 -11.95 11.65
N SER A 171 12.20 -11.12 11.86
CA SER A 171 13.07 -10.56 10.79
C SER A 171 12.32 -9.68 9.79
N PHE A 172 11.28 -8.98 10.25
CA PHE A 172 10.62 -7.97 9.42
C PHE A 172 11.52 -6.75 9.19
N TRP A 173 11.22 -6.00 8.15
CA TRP A 173 11.87 -4.73 7.84
C TRP A 173 10.87 -3.60 8.05
N ILE A 174 11.36 -2.44 8.46
CA ILE A 174 10.59 -1.20 8.58
C ILE A 174 11.19 -0.15 7.65
N PHE A 175 10.34 0.50 6.86
CA PHE A 175 10.68 1.61 6.00
C PHE A 175 9.98 2.87 6.52
N GLY A 176 10.76 3.85 6.97
CA GLY A 176 10.28 5.14 7.44
C GLY A 176 10.34 6.20 6.36
N GLY A 177 9.23 6.89 6.17
CA GLY A 177 9.11 8.04 5.28
C GLY A 177 9.75 9.32 5.85
N SER A 178 10.20 10.18 4.93
CA SER A 178 10.54 11.58 5.20
C SER A 178 9.28 12.47 5.20
N SER A 179 9.47 13.76 5.46
CA SER A 179 8.47 14.83 5.26
C SER A 179 7.97 14.98 3.81
N TRP A 180 8.58 14.30 2.83
CA TRP A 180 8.09 14.28 1.45
C TRP A 180 7.10 13.15 1.19
N SER A 181 6.93 12.22 2.13
CA SER A 181 5.93 11.16 2.06
C SER A 181 4.54 11.75 2.06
N ARG A 182 3.61 11.08 1.39
CA ARG A 182 2.29 11.64 1.14
C ARG A 182 1.23 10.55 1.02
N ARG A 183 0.13 10.69 1.76
CA ARG A 183 -1.16 10.09 1.41
C ARG A 183 -1.85 11.00 0.42
N PHE A 184 -2.35 10.47 -0.69
CA PHE A 184 -3.07 11.29 -1.66
C PHE A 184 -4.44 11.68 -1.14
N HIS A 185 -4.89 12.89 -1.47
CA HIS A 185 -6.24 13.35 -1.12
C HIS A 185 -7.26 12.69 -2.04
N LYS A 186 -6.91 12.50 -3.32
CA LYS A 186 -7.67 11.74 -4.29
C LYS A 186 -6.87 10.56 -4.81
N ALA A 187 -7.53 9.43 -4.99
CA ALA A 187 -6.93 8.23 -5.54
C ALA A 187 -6.52 8.48 -7.01
N VAL A 188 -5.27 8.16 -7.34
CA VAL A 188 -4.72 8.32 -8.69
C VAL A 188 -5.03 7.05 -9.49
N PRO A 189 -5.78 7.13 -10.61
CA PRO A 189 -6.21 5.94 -11.33
C PRO A 189 -5.02 5.19 -11.96
N VAL A 190 -5.00 3.87 -11.78
CA VAL A 190 -4.06 2.96 -12.45
C VAL A 190 -4.84 2.18 -13.52
N THR A 191 -4.80 2.69 -14.75
CA THR A 191 -5.52 2.15 -15.90
C THR A 191 -4.57 1.41 -16.86
N ARG A 192 -5.13 0.73 -17.87
CA ARG A 192 -4.34 0.08 -18.92
C ARG A 192 -3.41 1.09 -19.62
N GLU A 193 -3.93 2.26 -19.95
CA GLU A 193 -3.26 3.29 -20.72
C GLU A 193 -1.99 3.80 -20.01
N ILE A 194 -2.07 4.04 -18.70
CA ILE A 194 -0.92 4.49 -17.92
C ILE A 194 0.05 3.34 -17.66
N CYS A 195 -0.45 2.12 -17.45
CA CYS A 195 0.39 0.93 -17.28
C CYS A 195 1.25 0.66 -18.53
N ASP A 196 0.69 0.78 -19.73
CA ASP A 196 1.42 0.55 -20.98
C ASP A 196 2.53 1.57 -21.24
N GLN A 197 2.38 2.78 -20.70
CA GLN A 197 3.38 3.83 -20.79
C GLN A 197 4.49 3.62 -19.74
N ILE A 198 4.10 3.35 -18.50
CA ILE A 198 4.98 3.51 -17.33
C ILE A 198 5.52 2.18 -16.79
N PHE A 199 4.72 1.13 -16.77
CA PHE A 199 5.11 -0.11 -16.10
C PHE A 199 5.69 -1.13 -17.08
N ARG A 200 6.54 -2.00 -16.54
CA ARG A 200 7.17 -3.11 -17.25
C ARG A 200 7.01 -4.39 -16.43
N ALA A 201 7.07 -5.53 -17.11
CA ALA A 201 7.18 -6.83 -16.49
C ALA A 201 8.60 -7.06 -15.95
N ALA A 202 8.82 -8.16 -15.22
CA ALA A 202 10.13 -8.47 -14.62
C ALA A 202 11.24 -8.66 -15.67
N ASP A 203 10.88 -9.07 -16.89
CA ASP A 203 11.80 -9.23 -18.02
C ASP A 203 12.00 -7.91 -18.81
N GLY A 204 11.46 -6.79 -18.32
CA GLY A 204 11.52 -5.48 -18.97
C GLY A 204 10.49 -5.29 -20.10
N SER A 205 9.70 -6.30 -20.44
CA SER A 205 8.68 -6.19 -21.49
C SER A 205 7.43 -5.40 -21.03
N LYS A 206 6.58 -5.00 -21.97
CA LYS A 206 5.25 -4.44 -21.64
C LYS A 206 4.36 -5.52 -21.02
N TRP A 207 3.37 -5.09 -20.23
CA TRP A 207 2.40 -6.02 -19.66
C TRP A 207 1.58 -6.69 -20.76
N LYS A 208 1.25 -7.97 -20.54
CA LYS A 208 0.45 -8.76 -21.48
C LYS A 208 -1.02 -8.72 -21.06
N TRP A 209 -1.81 -7.95 -21.79
CA TRP A 209 -3.26 -7.84 -21.63
C TRP A 209 -3.99 -8.99 -22.32
N GLY A 210 -5.16 -9.38 -21.79
CA GLY A 210 -6.01 -10.37 -22.45
C GLY A 210 -6.65 -9.75 -23.71
N MET A 211 -6.43 -10.34 -24.89
CA MET A 211 -6.92 -9.81 -26.17
C MET A 211 -8.15 -10.55 -26.73
N ASN A 212 -8.56 -11.68 -26.14
CA ASN A 212 -9.63 -12.54 -26.66
C ASN A 212 -10.80 -12.67 -25.65
N GLU A 213 -11.97 -13.09 -26.13
CA GLU A 213 -13.10 -13.49 -25.28
C GLU A 213 -12.65 -14.55 -24.25
N GLY A 214 -13.01 -14.34 -22.98
CA GLY A 214 -12.53 -15.16 -21.86
C GLY A 214 -11.11 -14.80 -21.35
N GLY A 215 -10.46 -13.79 -21.93
CA GLY A 215 -9.19 -13.25 -21.47
C GLY A 215 -9.28 -12.51 -20.13
N ARG A 216 -8.13 -12.34 -19.46
CA ARG A 216 -8.06 -11.61 -18.19
C ARG A 216 -8.49 -10.15 -18.37
N SER A 217 -9.36 -9.66 -17.49
CA SER A 217 -9.73 -8.25 -17.43
C SER A 217 -8.56 -7.37 -16.98
N ASP A 218 -8.65 -6.06 -17.23
CA ASP A 218 -7.60 -5.12 -16.81
C ASP A 218 -7.33 -5.16 -15.32
N LEU A 219 -8.40 -5.24 -14.53
CA LEU A 219 -8.31 -5.40 -13.09
C LEU A 219 -7.52 -6.67 -12.70
N GLN A 220 -7.76 -7.79 -13.39
CA GLN A 220 -7.03 -9.04 -13.15
C GLN A 220 -5.56 -8.94 -13.60
N VAL A 221 -5.27 -8.24 -14.69
CA VAL A 221 -3.91 -8.06 -15.20
C VAL A 221 -3.10 -7.16 -14.27
N ILE A 222 -3.62 -5.97 -13.92
CA ILE A 222 -2.97 -5.05 -12.98
C ILE A 222 -2.74 -5.76 -11.64
N GLY A 223 -3.78 -6.41 -11.10
CA GLY A 223 -3.67 -7.15 -9.85
C GLY A 223 -2.72 -8.35 -9.93
N SER A 224 -2.37 -8.85 -11.11
CA SER A 224 -1.37 -9.92 -11.30
C SER A 224 0.05 -9.38 -11.36
N TYR A 225 0.28 -8.28 -12.08
CA TYR A 225 1.61 -7.69 -12.24
C TYR A 225 2.10 -6.95 -11.00
N THR A 226 1.17 -6.54 -10.12
CA THR A 226 1.47 -5.78 -8.89
C THR A 226 1.47 -6.62 -7.61
N ARG A 227 1.44 -7.96 -7.71
CA ARG A 227 1.43 -8.84 -6.52
C ARG A 227 2.74 -8.88 -5.74
N THR A 228 3.84 -8.55 -6.38
CA THR A 228 5.19 -8.60 -5.81
C THR A 228 5.71 -7.18 -5.74
N CYS A 229 6.24 -6.79 -4.58
CA CYS A 229 6.96 -5.55 -4.39
C CYS A 229 8.22 -5.60 -5.26
N ARG A 230 8.25 -4.77 -6.30
CA ARG A 230 9.33 -4.72 -7.29
C ARG A 230 9.70 -3.28 -7.57
N CYS A 231 10.99 -3.06 -7.82
CA CYS A 231 11.44 -1.84 -8.47
C CYS A 231 10.77 -1.77 -9.85
N SER A 232 9.80 -0.88 -9.98
CA SER A 232 8.97 -0.73 -11.17
C SER A 232 9.56 0.30 -12.13
N ILE A 233 10.28 1.29 -11.59
CA ILE A 233 10.92 2.35 -12.34
C ILE A 233 12.27 2.66 -11.69
N ASP A 234 13.34 2.59 -12.48
CA ASP A 234 14.68 3.00 -12.09
C ASP A 234 15.10 4.23 -12.90
N PRO A 235 15.05 5.44 -12.31
CA PRO A 235 15.47 6.67 -12.98
C PRO A 235 16.95 6.74 -13.37
N GLY A 236 17.79 5.80 -12.90
CA GLY A 236 19.19 5.69 -13.34
C GLY A 236 19.36 5.26 -14.80
N THR A 237 18.29 4.74 -15.43
CA THR A 237 18.27 4.40 -16.86
C THR A 237 17.57 5.48 -17.67
N GLU A 238 17.93 5.65 -18.95
CA GLU A 238 17.30 6.66 -19.82
C GLU A 238 15.77 6.42 -19.98
N ASP A 239 15.36 5.17 -20.20
CA ASP A 239 13.93 4.81 -20.28
C ASP A 239 13.22 4.98 -18.93
N GLY A 240 13.84 4.55 -17.83
CA GLY A 240 13.26 4.70 -16.50
C GLY A 240 13.12 6.16 -16.06
N ALA A 241 14.07 7.03 -16.41
CA ALA A 241 13.96 8.48 -16.17
C ALA A 241 12.73 9.08 -16.88
N LYS A 242 12.52 8.72 -18.15
CA LYS A 242 11.33 9.15 -18.92
C LYS A 242 10.04 8.66 -18.28
N ARG A 243 9.99 7.38 -17.87
CA ARG A 243 8.82 6.78 -17.21
C ARG A 243 8.55 7.39 -15.83
N ALA A 244 9.59 7.73 -15.06
CA ALA A 244 9.45 8.41 -13.78
C ALA A 244 8.82 9.80 -13.96
N ILE A 245 9.27 10.58 -14.95
CA ILE A 245 8.67 11.89 -15.28
C ILE A 245 7.18 11.74 -15.61
N LEU A 246 6.82 10.74 -16.43
CA LEU A 246 5.42 10.47 -16.77
C LEU A 246 4.59 10.11 -15.53
N LEU A 247 5.13 9.28 -14.63
CA LEU A 247 4.44 8.89 -13.39
C LEU A 247 4.16 10.10 -12.51
N TRP A 248 5.16 10.93 -12.26
CA TRP A 248 4.99 12.09 -11.39
C TRP A 248 4.03 13.12 -11.99
N LYS A 249 4.05 13.35 -13.31
CA LYS A 249 3.04 14.18 -13.99
C LYS A 249 1.63 13.62 -13.86
N TRP A 250 1.48 12.29 -13.97
CA TRP A 250 0.20 11.63 -13.78
C TRP A 250 -0.30 11.82 -12.35
N ILE A 251 0.55 11.57 -11.35
CA ILE A 251 0.21 11.79 -9.94
C ILE A 251 -0.22 13.25 -9.70
N GLU A 252 0.55 14.22 -10.17
CA GLU A 252 0.23 15.65 -10.05
C GLU A 252 -1.13 16.01 -10.67
N SER A 253 -1.47 15.39 -11.81
CA SER A 253 -2.75 15.66 -12.48
C SER A 253 -3.98 15.11 -11.75
N TYR A 254 -3.80 14.15 -10.82
CA TYR A 254 -4.90 13.38 -10.24
C TYR A 254 -4.95 13.38 -8.71
N SER A 255 -3.85 13.61 -7.99
CA SER A 255 -3.75 13.36 -6.53
C SER A 255 -4.32 14.45 -5.62
N ASP A 256 -4.57 15.65 -6.16
CA ASP A 256 -5.19 16.79 -5.48
C ASP A 256 -6.72 16.80 -5.62
#